data_AF-A0A396H0V2-F1
#
_entry.id   AF-A0A396H0V2-F1
#
_cell.length_a   1.000
_cell.length_b   1.000
_cell.length_c   1.000
_cell.angle_alpha   90.00
_cell.angle_beta   90.00
_cell.angle_gamma   90.00
#
_symmetry.space_group_name_H-M   'P 1'
#
loop_
_entity.id
_entity.type
_entity.pdbx_description
1 polymer ?
#
loop_
_entity_poly.entity_id
_entity_poly.type
_entity_poly.pdbx_seq_one_letter_code
_entity_poly.pdbx_strand_id
1 'polypeptide(L)'
;MSTFIVSDDLYVMPNVVTTSLSLLQKLGVNDIDAIDKQTININITKKEVLDLLKLSLVSKTPLSEFIFKKQHSVENLVPNN
;
A
#
# COMPACT_ATOMS: atom_id res chain seq x y z
N MET A 1 9.69 17.91 0.65
CA MET A 1 8.79 16.75 0.80
C MET A 1 9.16 15.74 -0.27
N SER A 2 9.58 14.54 0.12
CA SER A 2 9.91 13.49 -0.84
C SER A 2 8.75 12.50 -0.93
N THR A 3 8.47 12.04 -2.14
CA THR A 3 7.48 10.99 -2.40
C THR A 3 8.19 9.79 -2.99
N PHE A 4 7.69 8.61 -2.65
CA PHE A 4 8.29 7.34 -3.05
C PHE A 4 7.19 6.37 -3.47
N ILE A 5 7.55 5.44 -4.34
CA ILE A 5 6.74 4.26 -4.62
C ILE A 5 7.26 3.15 -3.73
N VAL A 6 6.37 2.46 -3.05
CA VAL A 6 6.70 1.27 -2.25
C VAL A 6 5.85 0.13 -2.79
N SER A 7 6.48 -0.92 -3.30
CA SER A 7 5.77 -2.12 -3.73
C SER A 7 5.42 -3.01 -2.54
N ASP A 8 4.62 -4.03 -2.80
CA ASP A 8 4.07 -4.88 -1.74
C ASP A 8 5.13 -5.68 -0.98
N ASP A 9 6.25 -6.01 -1.64
CA ASP A 9 7.47 -6.58 -1.05
C ASP A 9 8.35 -5.56 -0.30
N LEU A 10 7.82 -4.36 -0.04
CA LEU A 10 8.47 -3.23 0.64
C LEU A 10 9.70 -2.67 -0.08
N TYR A 11 9.87 -2.97 -1.37
CA TYR A 11 10.91 -2.35 -2.16
C TYR A 11 10.58 -0.88 -2.45
N VAL A 12 11.54 0.01 -2.14
CA VAL A 12 11.36 1.47 -2.22
C VAL A 12 11.99 2.00 -3.51
N MET A 13 11.21 2.77 -4.27
CA MET A 13 11.59 3.30 -5.58
C MET A 13 11.32 4.81 -5.67
N PRO A 14 12.03 5.54 -6.55
CA PRO A 14 11.73 6.94 -6.81
C PRO A 14 10.34 7.08 -7.42
N ASN A 15 9.57 8.05 -6.92
CA ASN A 15 8.23 8.36 -7.45
C ASN A 15 8.33 9.15 -8.76
N VAL A 16 8.59 8.43 -9.85
CA VAL A 16 8.55 8.94 -11.22
C VAL A 16 7.63 8.07 -12.05
N VAL A 17 6.98 8.67 -13.06
CA VAL A 17 5.96 7.99 -13.88
C VAL A 17 6.50 6.72 -14.55
N THR A 18 7.76 6.74 -15.00
CA THR A 18 8.42 5.58 -15.61
C THR A 18 8.54 4.40 -14.66
N THR A 19 8.79 4.65 -13.36
CA THR A 19 8.85 3.63 -12.32
C THR A 19 7.49 2.98 -12.11
N SER A 20 6.41 3.76 -12.02
CA SER A 20 5.06 3.20 -11.85
C SER A 20 4.63 2.36 -13.06
N LEU A 21 4.90 2.84 -14.28
CA LEU A 21 4.53 2.11 -15.49
C LEU A 21 5.30 0.80 -15.64
N SER A 22 6.62 0.83 -15.41
CA SER A 22 7.45 -0.39 -15.44
C SER A 22 7.05 -1.41 -14.37
N LEU A 23 6.65 -0.95 -13.18
CA LEU A 23 6.12 -1.82 -12.13
C LEU A 23 4.81 -2.48 -12.57
N LEU A 24 3.86 -1.72 -13.13
CA LEU A 24 2.60 -2.25 -13.63
C LEU A 24 2.81 -3.31 -14.73
N GLN A 25 3.70 -3.03 -15.69
CA GLN A 25 4.07 -3.98 -16.74
C GLN A 25 4.70 -5.25 -16.17
N LYS A 26 5.60 -5.13 -15.17
CA LYS A 26 6.21 -6.28 -14.49
C LYS A 26 5.17 -7.15 -13.77
N LEU A 27 4.09 -6.54 -13.29
CA LEU A 27 2.94 -7.22 -12.66
C LEU A 27 1.94 -7.77 -13.68
N GLY A 28 2.21 -7.64 -15.00
CA GLY A 28 1.36 -8.16 -16.07
C GLY A 28 0.18 -7.26 -16.43
N VAL A 29 0.17 -6.01 -15.97
CA VAL A 29 -0.89 -5.05 -16.27
C VAL A 29 -0.61 -4.37 -17.60
N ASN A 30 -1.39 -4.71 -18.62
CA ASN A 30 -1.26 -4.18 -19.98
C ASN A 30 -2.30 -3.10 -20.31
N ASP A 31 -3.41 -3.09 -19.57
CA ASP A 31 -4.49 -2.13 -19.71
C ASP A 31 -4.53 -1.25 -18.45
N ILE A 32 -4.06 0.00 -18.59
CA ILE A 32 -4.00 0.97 -17.50
C ILE A 32 -5.39 1.53 -17.20
N ASP A 33 -6.29 1.55 -18.20
CA ASP A 33 -7.64 2.07 -18.05
C ASP A 33 -8.50 1.16 -17.16
N ALA A 34 -8.10 -0.11 -17.00
CA ALA A 34 -8.69 -1.06 -16.08
C ALA A 34 -8.23 -0.90 -14.61
N ILE A 35 -7.26 -0.01 -14.33
CA ILE A 35 -6.71 0.20 -12.99
C ILE A 35 -7.45 1.32 -12.28
N ASP A 36 -7.95 1.05 -11.08
CA ASP A 36 -8.44 2.08 -10.16
C ASP A 36 -7.34 2.55 -9.19
N LYS A 37 -7.35 3.84 -8.86
CA LYS A 37 -6.41 4.44 -7.91
C LYS A 37 -7.15 4.91 -6.67
N GLN A 38 -6.87 4.24 -5.55
CA GLN A 38 -7.38 4.66 -4.25
C GLN A 38 -6.34 5.50 -3.49
N THR A 39 -6.79 6.62 -2.91
CA THR A 39 -5.97 7.45 -2.03
C THR A 39 -6.43 7.25 -0.59
N ILE A 40 -5.51 6.85 0.28
CA ILE A 40 -5.79 6.56 1.69
C ILE A 40 -4.87 7.40 2.54
N ASN A 41 -5.45 8.16 3.47
CA ASN A 41 -4.69 8.89 4.47
C ASN A 41 -4.52 8.00 5.70
N ILE A 42 -3.29 7.60 6.00
CA ILE A 42 -2.96 6.73 7.13
C ILE A 42 -2.04 7.49 8.07
N ASN A 43 -2.43 7.55 9.35
CA ASN A 43 -1.53 8.00 10.39
C ASN A 43 -0.62 6.83 10.80
N ILE A 44 0.69 6.98 10.60
CA ILE A 44 1.68 5.95 10.94
C ILE A 44 2.29 6.27 12.30
N THR A 45 1.95 5.47 13.31
CA THR A 45 2.58 5.46 14.63
C THR A 45 3.61 4.33 14.74
N LYS A 46 4.34 4.30 15.85
CA LYS A 46 5.31 3.22 16.14
C LYS A 46 4.67 1.83 16.12
N LYS A 47 3.41 1.71 16.55
CA LYS A 47 2.69 0.43 16.53
C LYS A 47 2.42 -0.03 15.10
N GLU A 48 2.04 0.87 14.20
CA GLU A 48 1.87 0.53 12.78
C GLU A 48 3.15 0.02 12.15
N VAL A 49 4.27 0.70 12.41
CA VAL A 49 5.57 0.29 11.85
C VAL A 49 5.95 -1.10 12.37
N LEU A 50 5.72 -1.39 13.65
CA LEU A 50 5.97 -2.71 14.21
C LEU A 50 5.04 -3.78 13.63
N ASP A 51 3.76 -3.47 13.43
CA ASP A 51 2.80 -4.39 12.82
C ASP A 51 3.18 -4.68 11.35
N LEU A 52 3.63 -3.68 10.59
CA LEU A 52 4.15 -3.86 9.22
C LEU A 52 5.41 -4.72 9.20
N LEU A 53 6.34 -4.50 10.14
CA LEU A 53 7.55 -5.33 10.27
C LEU A 53 7.21 -6.79 10.61
N LYS A 54 6.22 -7.02 11.48
CA LYS A 54 5.76 -8.39 11.75
C LYS A 54 5.21 -9.04 10.48
N LEU A 55 4.38 -8.30 9.73
CA LEU A 55 3.83 -8.78 8.46
C LEU A 55 4.94 -9.10 7.45
N SER A 56 6.00 -8.29 7.36
CA SER A 56 7.10 -8.55 6.41
C SER A 56 7.88 -9.83 6.70
N LEU A 57 7.78 -10.38 7.92
CA LEU A 57 8.44 -11.63 8.29
C LEU A 57 7.57 -12.87 8.07
N VAL A 58 6.25 -12.71 7.95
CA VAL A 58 5.31 -13.85 7.91
C VAL A 58 4.45 -13.88 6.65
N SER A 59 4.25 -12.75 6.00
CA SER A 59 3.38 -12.59 4.84
C SER A 59 4.16 -12.58 3.54
N LYS A 60 3.49 -13.04 2.48
CA LYS A 60 3.95 -12.87 1.09
C LYS A 60 3.54 -11.51 0.51
N THR A 61 2.57 -10.84 1.14
CA THR A 61 1.97 -9.58 0.67
C THR A 61 1.80 -8.58 1.83
N PRO A 62 2.89 -8.18 2.50
CA PRO A 62 2.82 -7.52 3.80
C PRO A 62 2.24 -6.11 3.73
N LEU A 63 2.46 -5.36 2.66
CA LEU A 63 1.94 -3.99 2.55
C LEU A 63 0.44 -4.02 2.27
N SER A 64 -0.02 -4.85 1.35
CA SER A 64 -1.45 -5.04 1.06
C SER A 64 -2.21 -5.43 2.33
N GLU A 65 -1.76 -6.46 3.05
CA GLU A 65 -2.40 -6.87 4.31
C GLU A 65 -2.41 -5.76 5.36
N PHE A 66 -1.31 -5.01 5.47
CA PHE A 66 -1.23 -3.87 6.39
C PHE A 66 -2.26 -2.78 6.06
N ILE A 67 -2.39 -2.42 4.77
CA ILE A 67 -3.33 -1.39 4.31
C ILE A 67 -4.78 -1.86 4.50
N PHE A 68 -5.13 -3.09 4.11
CA PHE A 68 -6.50 -3.62 4.28
C PHE A 68 -6.90 -3.71 5.76
N LYS A 69 -5.98 -4.15 6.64
CA LYS A 69 -6.23 -4.17 8.10
C LYS A 69 -6.52 -2.76 8.64
N LYS A 70 -5.91 -1.73 8.04
CA LYS A 70 -6.15 -0.33 8.41
C LYS A 70 -7.49 0.19 7.91
N GLN A 71 -7.86 -0.11 6.66
CA GLN A 71 -9.17 0.26 6.13
C GLN A 71 -10.31 -0.30 7.00
N HIS A 72 -10.26 -1.59 7.33
CA HIS A 72 -11.27 -2.22 8.17
C HIS A 72 -11.28 -1.67 9.62
N SER A 73 -10.17 -1.10 10.11
CA SER A 73 -10.15 -0.44 11.42
C SER A 73 -10.81 0.94 11.42
N VAL A 74 -10.83 1.64 10.28
CA VAL A 74 -11.42 2.98 10.14
C VAL A 74 -12.95 2.90 10.00
N GLU A 75 -13.47 1.88 9.32
CA GLU A 75 -14.92 1.68 9.14
C GLU A 75 -15.67 1.35 10.45
N ASN A 76 -15.01 0.73 11.42
CA ASN A 76 -15.60 0.41 12.73
C ASN A 76 -15.77 1.63 13.67
N LEU A 77 -15.45 2.85 13.21
CA LEU A 77 -15.58 4.09 14.00
C LEU A 77 -16.70 5.02 13.52
N VAL A 78 -17.41 4.67 12.45
CA VAL A 78 -18.62 5.41 12.04
C VAL A 78 -19.82 4.78 12.77
N PRO A 79 -20.47 5.46 13.73
CA PRO A 79 -21.69 4.94 14.32
C PRO A 79 -22.75 4.86 13.23
N ASN A 80 -23.42 3.72 13.09
CA ASN A 80 -24.68 3.67 12.35
C ASN A 80 -25.65 4.64 13.06
N ASN A 81 -26.04 5.70 12.34
CA ASN A 81 -27.04 6.67 12.77
C ASN A 81 -28.39 6.01 13.05
#